data_AF-A0A917JAM4-F1
#
_entry.id   AF-A0A917JAM4-F1
#
_cell.length_a   1.000
_cell.length_b   1.000
_cell.length_c   1.000
_cell.angle_alpha   90.00
_cell.angle_beta   90.00
_cell.angle_gamma   90.00
#
_symmetry.space_group_name_H-M   'P 1'
#
loop_
_entity.id
_entity.type
_entity.pdbx_description
1 polymer ?
#
loop_
_entity_poly.entity_id
_entity_poly.type
_entity_poly.pdbx_seq_one_letter_code
_entity_poly.pdbx_strand_id
1 'polypeptide(L)'
;MQIHITEEYLTGFGPAMSRLFAIPWSERSFLMIFALVGPALYTLTTYGLYRQIPLAGFVAWFIFIGPGIAEFTHFIFPLIRPGIDPAIASTISQDIKGTMIENMPNYYYKTTGRFYFAGMYTAILPMIPGSYAIYRLTKEHCRKSIDQITSQ
;
A
#
# COMPACT_ATOMS: atom_id res chain seq x y z
N MET A 1 2.37 1.83 9.57
CA MET A 1 2.94 0.97 8.52
C MET A 1 2.99 -0.50 8.94
N GLN A 2 3.71 -0.88 10.01
CA GLN A 2 3.84 -2.30 10.38
C GLN A 2 2.51 -3.04 10.60
N ILE A 3 1.53 -2.39 11.24
CA ILE A 3 0.19 -2.99 11.44
C ILE A 3 -0.48 -3.36 10.10
N HIS A 4 -0.31 -2.51 9.08
CA HIS A 4 -0.92 -2.72 7.77
C HIS A 4 -0.29 -3.90 7.04
N ILE A 5 1.04 -3.93 6.97
CA ILE A 5 1.78 -5.06 6.38
C ILE A 5 1.50 -6.37 7.14
N THR A 6 1.32 -6.31 8.47
CA THR A 6 0.93 -7.49 9.25
C THR A 6 -0.47 -7.99 8.89
N GLU A 7 -1.46 -7.10 8.74
CA GLU A 7 -2.79 -7.51 8.27
C GLU A 7 -2.70 -8.17 6.89
N GLU A 8 -2.06 -7.50 5.93
CA GLU A 8 -1.87 -8.01 4.57
C GLU A 8 -1.18 -9.37 4.53
N TYR A 9 -0.15 -9.57 5.35
CA TYR A 9 0.54 -10.86 5.48
C TYR A 9 -0.39 -11.94 6.04
N LEU A 10 -1.02 -11.69 7.19
CA LEU A 10 -1.89 -12.68 7.85
C LEU A 10 -3.13 -13.04 7.02
N THR A 11 -3.51 -12.17 6.08
CA THR A 11 -4.65 -12.38 5.19
C THR A 11 -4.23 -12.76 3.78
N GLY A 12 -2.94 -12.99 3.51
CA GLY A 12 -2.48 -13.53 2.23
C GLY A 12 -2.65 -12.57 1.05
N PHE A 13 -2.41 -11.28 1.26
CA PHE A 13 -2.49 -10.25 0.21
C PHE A 13 -1.68 -10.60 -1.04
N GLY A 14 -0.41 -10.97 -0.89
CA GLY A 14 0.47 -11.32 -2.01
C GLY A 14 -0.10 -12.44 -2.89
N PRO A 15 -0.39 -13.63 -2.32
CA PRO A 15 -1.09 -14.70 -3.03
C PRO A 15 -2.47 -14.28 -3.59
N ALA A 16 -3.24 -13.44 -2.89
CA ALA A 16 -4.53 -12.94 -3.40
C ALA A 16 -4.37 -12.09 -4.66
N MET A 17 -3.34 -11.25 -4.74
CA MET A 17 -3.01 -10.46 -5.93
C MET A 17 -2.65 -11.34 -7.12
N SER A 18 -1.95 -12.45 -6.87
CA SER A 18 -1.67 -13.45 -7.90
C SER A 18 -2.95 -14.02 -8.50
N ARG A 19 -3.93 -14.36 -7.65
CA ARG A 19 -5.25 -14.84 -8.11
C ARG A 19 -6.06 -13.78 -8.83
N LEU A 20 -5.98 -12.53 -8.35
CA LEU A 20 -6.73 -11.41 -8.91
C LEU A 20 -6.25 -11.07 -10.33
N PHE A 21 -4.95 -11.00 -10.54
CA PHE A 21 -4.34 -10.50 -11.79
C PHE A 21 -3.61 -11.56 -12.64
N ALA A 22 -3.59 -12.82 -12.22
CA ALA A 22 -2.85 -13.90 -12.89
C ALA A 22 -1.35 -13.58 -13.06
N ILE A 23 -0.75 -13.02 -12.01
CA ILE A 23 0.68 -12.70 -11.91
C ILE A 23 1.37 -13.61 -10.88
N PRO A 24 2.67 -13.94 -11.03
CA PRO A 24 3.37 -14.83 -10.12
C PRO A 24 3.90 -14.08 -8.88
N TRP A 25 3.00 -13.56 -8.04
CA TRP A 25 3.38 -12.77 -6.87
C TRP A 25 3.29 -13.58 -5.56
N SER A 26 4.42 -14.15 -5.16
CA SER A 26 4.51 -14.94 -3.92
C SER A 26 4.48 -14.08 -2.65
N GLU A 27 4.10 -14.69 -1.53
CA GLU A 27 4.22 -14.08 -0.19
C GLU A 27 5.67 -13.68 0.13
N ARG A 28 6.65 -14.49 -0.27
CA ARG A 28 8.08 -14.17 -0.12
C ARG A 28 8.43 -12.85 -0.81
N SER A 29 7.99 -12.67 -2.05
CA SER A 29 8.24 -11.45 -2.81
C SER A 29 7.52 -10.25 -2.20
N PHE A 30 6.30 -10.43 -1.69
CA PHE A 30 5.57 -9.42 -0.93
C PHE A 30 6.37 -8.94 0.29
N LEU A 31 6.85 -9.86 1.14
CA LEU A 31 7.64 -9.53 2.31
C LEU A 31 8.96 -8.83 1.97
N MET A 32 9.67 -9.32 0.93
CA MET A 32 10.90 -8.70 0.47
C MET A 32 10.69 -7.23 0.09
N ILE A 33 9.60 -6.91 -0.59
CA ILE A 33 9.31 -5.54 -1.04
C ILE A 33 8.81 -4.69 0.14
N PHE A 34 7.77 -5.13 0.85
CA PHE A 34 7.05 -4.26 1.79
C PHE A 34 7.54 -4.33 3.24
N ALA A 35 8.14 -5.44 3.67
CA ALA A 35 8.69 -5.57 5.01
C ALA A 35 10.18 -5.19 5.08
N LEU A 36 10.91 -5.22 3.95
CA LEU A 36 12.35 -4.94 3.92
C LEU A 36 12.70 -3.72 3.04
N VAL A 37 12.50 -3.81 1.72
CA VAL A 37 12.95 -2.75 0.79
C VAL A 37 12.22 -1.44 1.03
N GLY A 38 10.90 -1.47 1.18
CA GLY A 38 10.05 -0.31 1.45
C GLY A 38 10.53 0.44 2.71
N PRO A 39 10.58 -0.20 3.89
CA PRO A 39 11.07 0.43 5.11
C PRO A 39 12.49 1.00 4.98
N ALA A 40 13.41 0.29 4.30
CA ALA A 40 14.76 0.80 4.05
C ALA A 40 14.73 2.09 3.20
N LEU A 41 13.93 2.12 2.13
CA LEU A 41 13.73 3.31 1.30
C LEU A 41 13.11 4.46 2.09
N TYR A 42 12.14 4.19 2.98
CA TYR A 42 11.53 5.21 3.84
C TYR A 42 12.56 5.82 4.81
N THR A 43 13.39 4.98 5.44
CA THR A 43 14.45 5.45 6.34
C THR A 43 15.49 6.29 5.61
N LEU A 44 15.97 5.83 4.45
CA LEU A 44 16.93 6.57 3.64
C LEU A 44 16.35 7.90 3.13
N THR A 45 15.08 7.90 2.72
CA THR A 45 14.38 9.12 2.29
C THR A 45 14.26 10.11 3.46
N THR A 46 13.89 9.64 4.64
CA THR A 46 13.82 10.47 5.85
C THR A 46 15.19 11.07 6.20
N TYR A 47 16.25 10.26 6.13
CA TYR A 47 17.62 10.74 6.34
C TYR A 47 18.03 11.77 5.28
N GLY A 48 17.71 11.53 4.00
CA GLY A 48 17.98 12.47 2.91
C GLY A 48 17.23 13.80 3.07
N LEU A 49 15.97 13.76 3.51
CA LEU A 49 15.19 14.96 3.84
C LEU A 49 15.83 15.75 4.99
N TYR A 50 16.27 15.05 6.05
CA TYR A 50 16.99 15.68 7.16
C TYR A 50 18.29 16.36 6.70
N ARG A 51 19.00 15.76 5.74
CA ARG A 51 20.21 16.33 5.12
C ARG A 51 19.92 17.31 3.98
N GLN A 52 18.65 17.66 3.76
CA GLN A 52 18.18 18.60 2.73
C GLN A 52 18.61 18.22 1.31
N ILE A 53 18.68 16.92 1.01
CA ILE A 53 19.02 16.42 -0.32
C ILE A 53 17.77 16.54 -1.22
N PRO A 54 17.81 17.29 -2.35
CA PRO A 54 16.63 17.52 -3.19
C PRO A 54 15.99 16.23 -3.72
N LEU A 55 16.80 15.23 -4.06
CA LEU A 55 16.33 13.91 -4.52
C LEU A 55 15.44 13.22 -3.48
N ALA A 56 15.71 13.41 -2.18
CA ALA A 56 14.89 12.83 -1.12
C ALA A 56 13.47 13.43 -1.10
N GLY A 57 13.33 14.72 -1.44
CA GLY A 57 12.03 15.35 -1.63
C GLY A 57 11.23 14.72 -2.78
N PHE A 58 11.88 14.48 -3.92
CA PHE A 58 11.26 13.78 -5.04
C PHE A 58 10.81 12.36 -4.67
N VAL A 59 11.68 11.58 -4.01
CA VAL A 59 11.37 10.22 -3.58
C VAL A 59 10.25 10.20 -2.54
N ALA A 60 10.22 11.16 -1.61
CA ALA A 60 9.14 11.27 -0.63
C ALA A 60 7.76 11.47 -1.28
N TRP A 61 7.68 12.30 -2.33
CA TRP A 61 6.45 12.48 -3.09
C TRP A 61 6.03 11.22 -3.85
N PHE A 62 6.99 10.51 -4.46
CA PHE A 62 6.71 9.24 -5.13
C PHE A 62 6.16 8.20 -4.16
N ILE A 63 6.73 8.11 -2.96
CA ILE A 63 6.27 7.21 -1.89
C ILE A 63 4.87 7.59 -1.39
N PHE A 64 4.62 8.89 -1.19
CA PHE A 64 3.33 9.37 -0.69
C PHE A 64 2.20 9.16 -1.71
N ILE A 65 2.46 9.43 -2.99
CA ILE A 65 1.46 9.29 -4.06
C ILE A 65 1.30 7.83 -4.47
N GLY A 66 2.41 7.14 -4.75
CA GLY A 66 2.40 5.78 -5.30
C GLY A 66 1.79 4.78 -4.32
N PRO A 67 2.56 4.19 -3.39
CA PRO A 67 2.01 3.32 -2.36
C PRO A 67 0.88 3.98 -1.57
N GLY A 68 1.07 5.23 -1.12
CA GLY A 68 0.14 5.85 -0.19
C GLY A 68 -1.29 6.03 -0.70
N ILE A 69 -1.47 6.60 -1.88
CA ILE A 69 -2.81 6.73 -2.48
C ILE A 69 -3.28 5.39 -3.05
N ALA A 70 -2.36 4.55 -3.54
CA ALA A 70 -2.74 3.22 -4.02
C ALA A 70 -3.36 2.35 -2.90
N GLU A 71 -3.09 2.60 -1.61
CA GLU A 71 -3.76 1.85 -0.54
C GLU A 71 -5.29 1.90 -0.62
N PHE A 72 -5.88 2.94 -1.20
CA PHE A 72 -7.33 3.03 -1.38
C PHE A 72 -7.88 2.02 -2.42
N THR A 73 -7.03 1.40 -3.25
CA THR A 73 -7.48 0.34 -4.17
C THR A 73 -7.96 -0.91 -3.45
N HIS A 74 -7.59 -1.10 -2.18
CA HIS A 74 -8.14 -2.15 -1.31
C HIS A 74 -9.66 -2.17 -1.26
N PHE A 75 -10.31 -1.00 -1.36
CA PHE A 75 -11.77 -0.88 -1.40
C PHE A 75 -12.38 -1.28 -2.74
N ILE A 76 -11.57 -1.34 -3.79
CA ILE A 76 -12.00 -1.69 -5.15
C ILE A 76 -11.77 -3.18 -5.42
N PHE A 77 -10.70 -3.78 -4.88
CA PHE A 77 -10.33 -5.17 -5.17
C PHE A 77 -11.43 -6.21 -4.95
N PRO A 78 -12.29 -6.15 -3.91
CA PRO A 78 -13.40 -7.10 -3.75
C PRO A 78 -14.39 -7.10 -4.91
N LEU A 79 -14.46 -6.02 -5.68
CA LEU A 79 -15.37 -5.86 -6.82
C LEU A 79 -14.77 -6.35 -8.14
N ILE A 80 -13.45 -6.55 -8.19
CA ILE A 80 -12.76 -7.00 -9.39
C ILE A 80 -12.87 -8.53 -9.49
N ARG A 81 -13.32 -9.02 -10.65
CA ARG A 81 -13.39 -10.46 -10.91
C ARG A 81 -11.96 -11.03 -11.01
N PRO A 82 -11.60 -12.05 -10.21
CA PRO A 82 -10.29 -12.69 -10.29
C PRO A 82 -10.03 -13.32 -11.65
N GLY A 83 -8.79 -13.21 -12.12
CA GLY A 83 -8.32 -13.88 -13.34
C GLY A 83 -8.25 -15.40 -13.21
N ILE A 84 -8.10 -15.92 -11.98
CA ILE A 84 -7.98 -17.35 -11.69
C ILE A 84 -9.14 -17.81 -10.80
N ASP A 85 -9.85 -18.85 -11.26
CA ASP A 85 -10.92 -19.55 -10.55
C ASP A 85 -11.85 -18.64 -9.74
N PRO A 86 -12.51 -17.66 -10.39
CA PRO A 86 -13.31 -16.66 -9.69
C PRO A 86 -14.49 -17.27 -8.93
N ALA A 87 -15.00 -18.44 -9.36
CA ALA A 87 -16.15 -19.11 -8.76
C ALA A 87 -15.81 -19.93 -7.49
N ILE A 88 -14.53 -20.20 -7.23
CA ILE A 88 -14.12 -21.04 -6.11
C ILE A 88 -13.87 -20.16 -4.88
N ALA A 89 -14.63 -20.33 -3.80
CA ALA A 89 -14.43 -19.52 -2.59
C ALA A 89 -13.22 -19.95 -1.75
N SER A 90 -12.82 -21.23 -1.82
CA SER A 90 -11.69 -21.75 -1.06
C SER A 90 -10.35 -21.21 -1.57
N THR A 91 -9.34 -21.31 -0.71
CA THR A 91 -7.94 -21.10 -1.11
C THR A 91 -7.52 -22.16 -2.12
N ILE A 92 -6.63 -21.77 -3.04
CA ILE A 92 -6.07 -22.66 -4.05
C ILE A 92 -4.56 -22.42 -4.17
N SER A 93 -3.84 -23.45 -4.63
CA SER A 93 -2.42 -23.35 -4.97
C SER A 93 -2.25 -23.83 -6.40
N GLN A 94 -1.50 -23.08 -7.21
CA GLN A 94 -1.21 -23.47 -8.60
C GLN A 94 0.07 -22.84 -9.10
N ASP A 95 0.62 -23.43 -10.16
CA ASP A 95 1.70 -22.83 -10.92
C ASP A 95 1.18 -21.67 -11.77
N ILE A 96 1.82 -20.50 -11.62
CA ILE A 96 1.58 -19.32 -12.44
C ILE A 96 2.90 -18.97 -13.11
N LYS A 97 2.98 -19.18 -14.43
CA LYS A 97 4.16 -18.84 -15.24
C LYS A 97 5.47 -19.46 -14.69
N GLY A 98 5.43 -20.71 -14.24
CA GLY A 98 6.59 -21.44 -13.71
C GLY A 98 6.95 -21.12 -12.26
N THR A 99 6.07 -20.40 -11.54
CA THR A 99 6.21 -20.16 -10.10
C THR A 99 5.00 -20.74 -9.38
N MET A 100 5.21 -21.69 -8.48
CA MET A 100 4.16 -22.19 -7.59
C MET A 100 3.75 -21.09 -6.62
N ILE A 101 2.48 -20.69 -6.65
CA ILE A 101 1.89 -19.78 -5.69
C ILE A 101 0.97 -20.57 -4.78
N GLU A 102 1.25 -20.52 -3.48
CA GLU A 102 0.53 -21.27 -2.47
C GLU A 102 -0.57 -20.43 -1.80
N ASN A 103 -1.65 -21.09 -1.39
CA ASN A 103 -2.67 -20.57 -0.49
C ASN A 103 -3.35 -19.26 -0.96
N MET A 104 -3.60 -19.12 -2.27
CA MET A 104 -4.24 -17.94 -2.83
C MET A 104 -5.71 -17.81 -2.39
N PRO A 105 -6.05 -16.85 -1.51
CA PRO A 105 -7.43 -16.63 -1.09
C PRO A 105 -8.26 -15.97 -2.19
N ASN A 106 -9.57 -16.18 -2.14
CA ASN A 106 -10.53 -15.43 -2.96
C ASN A 106 -11.19 -14.34 -2.11
N TYR A 107 -11.19 -13.11 -2.60
CA TYR A 107 -11.87 -11.98 -1.98
C TYR A 107 -12.99 -11.40 -2.84
N TYR A 108 -13.33 -12.07 -3.94
CA TYR A 108 -14.34 -11.57 -4.85
C TYR A 108 -15.73 -11.60 -4.20
N TYR A 109 -16.32 -10.42 -4.05
CA TYR A 109 -17.58 -10.20 -3.33
C TYR A 109 -18.71 -11.09 -3.85
N LYS A 110 -18.81 -11.29 -5.17
CA LYS A 110 -19.88 -12.12 -5.76
C LYS A 110 -19.73 -13.61 -5.45
N THR A 111 -18.56 -14.07 -5.05
CA THR A 111 -18.29 -15.48 -4.71
C THR A 111 -18.30 -15.72 -3.21
N THR A 112 -17.71 -14.80 -2.43
CA THR A 112 -17.59 -14.95 -0.98
C THR A 112 -18.77 -14.36 -0.20
N GLY A 113 -19.55 -13.45 -0.82
CA GLY A 113 -20.60 -12.67 -0.17
C GLY A 113 -20.09 -11.64 0.85
N ARG A 114 -18.76 -11.48 0.99
CA ARG A 114 -18.13 -10.59 1.97
C ARG A 114 -17.38 -9.47 1.27
N PHE A 115 -17.72 -8.22 1.59
CA PHE A 115 -17.02 -7.06 1.07
C PHE A 115 -15.76 -6.82 1.91
N TYR A 116 -14.70 -7.54 1.60
CA TYR A 116 -13.42 -7.45 2.28
C TYR A 116 -12.28 -7.89 1.35
N PHE A 117 -11.14 -7.19 1.42
CA PHE A 117 -9.87 -7.61 0.84
C PHE A 117 -8.78 -7.50 1.91
N ALA A 118 -7.76 -8.35 1.80
CA ALA A 118 -6.57 -8.31 2.65
C ALA A 118 -6.00 -6.89 2.77
N GLY A 119 -5.84 -6.33 3.97
CA GLY A 119 -5.30 -4.97 4.18
C GLY A 119 -6.34 -3.85 4.22
N MET A 120 -7.61 -4.12 3.88
CA MET A 120 -8.65 -3.08 3.78
C MET A 120 -8.97 -2.39 5.11
N TYR A 121 -8.86 -3.07 6.25
CA TYR A 121 -9.18 -2.44 7.55
C TYR A 121 -8.13 -1.42 7.97
N THR A 122 -6.88 -1.61 7.55
CA THR A 122 -5.77 -0.76 7.97
C THR A 122 -5.22 0.13 6.86
N ALA A 123 -5.76 0.05 5.64
CA ALA A 123 -5.33 0.81 4.45
C ALA A 123 -5.22 2.34 4.67
N ILE A 124 -6.01 2.91 5.59
CA ILE A 124 -5.97 4.36 5.89
C ILE A 124 -4.82 4.73 6.84
N LEU A 125 -4.38 3.80 7.69
CA LEU A 125 -3.42 4.08 8.77
C LEU A 125 -2.06 4.59 8.26
N PRO A 126 -1.47 4.04 7.17
CA PRO A 126 -0.21 4.56 6.61
C PRO A 126 -0.28 6.03 6.19
N MET A 127 -1.48 6.53 5.83
CA MET A 127 -1.67 7.88 5.29
C MET A 127 -1.81 8.98 6.34
N ILE A 128 -2.21 8.64 7.57
CA ILE A 128 -2.45 9.62 8.62
C ILE A 128 -1.22 10.51 8.89
N PRO A 129 0.01 9.98 9.08
CA PRO A 129 1.17 10.81 9.39
C PRO A 129 1.56 11.73 8.23
N GLY A 130 1.50 11.23 6.99
CA GLY A 130 1.84 12.00 5.79
C GLY A 130 0.86 13.14 5.54
N SER A 131 -0.45 12.85 5.60
CA SER A 131 -1.49 13.87 5.48
C SER A 131 -1.41 14.93 6.57
N TYR A 132 -1.14 14.53 7.81
CA TYR A 132 -0.93 15.47 8.91
C TYR A 132 0.30 16.37 8.69
N ALA A 133 1.40 15.82 8.19
CA ALA A 133 2.60 16.58 7.88
C ALA A 133 2.34 17.64 6.79
N ILE A 134 1.64 17.27 5.71
CA ILE A 134 1.24 18.20 4.65
C ILE A 134 0.35 19.30 5.22
N TYR A 135 -0.72 18.94 5.95
CA TYR A 135 -1.61 19.91 6.58
C TYR A 135 -0.86 20.92 7.45
N ARG A 136 0.07 20.44 8.31
CA ARG A 136 0.89 21.31 9.16
C ARG A 136 1.78 22.23 8.33
N LEU A 137 2.46 21.71 7.31
CA LEU A 137 3.36 22.49 6.45
C LEU A 137 2.60 23.58 5.68
N THR A 138 1.41 23.27 5.17
CA THR A 138 0.55 24.24 4.48
C THR A 138 0.06 25.31 5.44
N LYS A 139 -0.39 24.94 6.65
CA LYS A 139 -0.83 25.89 7.67
C LYS A 139 0.29 26.86 8.09
N GLU A 140 1.50 26.36 8.28
CA GLU A 140 2.67 27.17 8.65
C GLU A 140 3.11 28.10 7.52
N HIS A 141 3.06 27.66 6.25
CA HIS A 141 3.32 28.53 5.10
C HIS A 141 2.29 29.67 4.98
N CYS A 142 1.00 29.35 5.12
CA CYS A 142 -0.04 30.37 5.10
C CYS A 142 0.13 31.39 6.24
N ARG A 143 0.49 30.95 7.45
CA ARG A 143 0.74 31.88 8.58
C ARG A 143 1.89 32.84 8.29
N LYS A 144 3.04 32.33 7.85
CA LYS A 144 4.20 33.18 7.51
C LYS A 144 3.88 34.19 6.40
N SER A 145 3.09 33.79 5.40
CA SER A 145 2.66 34.69 4.34
C SER A 145 1.78 35.83 4.85
N ILE A 146 0.90 35.57 5.83
CA ILE A 146 0.07 36.60 6.47
C ILE A 146 0.96 37.54 7.30
N ASP A 147 1.84 36.98 8.14
CA ASP A 147 2.74 37.76 9.00
C ASP A 147 3.59 38.75 8.19
N GLN A 148 4.10 38.34 7.02
CA GLN A 148 4.84 39.21 6.09
C GLN A 148 4.01 40.37 5.52
N ILE A 149 2.70 40.18 5.31
CA ILE A 149 1.80 41.24 4.81
C ILE A 149 1.48 42.25 5.92
N THR A 150 1.24 41.79 7.15
CA THR A 150 0.92 42.66 8.30
C THR A 150 2.11 43.39 8.91
N SER A 151 3.34 42.99 8.55
CA SER A 151 4.58 43.63 9.02
C SER A 151 5.09 44.74 8.10
N GLN A 152 4.37 45.05 7.02
CA GLN A 152 4.59 46.17 6.10
C GLN A 152 3.56 47.27 6.34
#